data_AF-A0A2S8CHG8-F1
#
_entry.id   AF-A0A2S8CHG8-F1
#
_cell.length_a   1.000
_cell.length_b   1.000
_cell.length_c   1.000
_cell.angle_alpha   90.00
_cell.angle_beta   90.00
_cell.angle_gamma   90.00
#
_symmetry.space_group_name_H-M   'P 1'
#
loop_
_entity.id
_entity.type
_entity.pdbx_description
1 polymer ?
#
loop_
_entity_poly.entity_id
_entity_poly.type
_entity_poly.pdbx_seq_one_letter_code
_entity_poly.pdbx_strand_id
1 'polypeptide(L)'
;MNSRPIMDAGPGLNFFSINKERLLFKVLGPLCIPMSVEEEILRKARTDRRFSAAGTVVKKLPDKYLKILPDTATDELVQVVERISGTTFHERLDMSRDLGETMVIAHAVVAAEAGADITVLIDERGGRKIAGAEQNRLVRLKGQGRNVGNLSLVNTETVLKTAVTRKHIADKAELQELYRRLRGLDDGLVPIGDTGLLAANLWQR
;
A
#
# COMPACT_ATOMS: atom_id res chain seq x y z
N MET A 1 -2.03 -3.33 -19.24
CA MET A 1 -3.27 -2.97 -18.50
C MET A 1 -2.84 -2.58 -17.10
N ASN A 2 -3.22 -1.39 -16.62
CA ASN A 2 -2.91 -1.00 -15.23
C ASN A 2 -3.88 -1.71 -14.30
N SER A 3 -3.33 -2.52 -13.40
CA SER A 3 -4.11 -3.17 -12.35
C SER A 3 -4.30 -2.23 -11.16
N ARG A 4 -5.38 -2.45 -10.39
CA ARG A 4 -5.68 -1.65 -9.19
C ARG A 4 -4.51 -1.69 -8.21
N PRO A 5 -4.02 -0.55 -7.68
CA PRO A 5 -2.95 -0.57 -6.71
C PRO A 5 -3.29 -1.41 -5.47
N ILE A 6 -2.28 -2.09 -4.92
CA ILE A 6 -2.42 -2.91 -3.70
C ILE A 6 -1.89 -2.11 -2.52
N MET A 7 -2.68 -2.00 -1.46
CA MET A 7 -2.35 -1.20 -0.29
C MET A 7 -2.05 -2.08 0.92
N ASP A 8 -1.07 -1.65 1.71
CA ASP A 8 -0.72 -2.24 2.99
C ASP A 8 -1.57 -1.70 4.16
N ALA A 9 -1.54 -2.41 5.29
CA ALA A 9 -2.33 -2.09 6.48
C ALA A 9 -1.99 -0.71 7.06
N GLY A 10 -0.71 -0.32 7.11
CA GLY A 10 -0.27 0.96 7.69
C GLY A 10 -0.95 2.18 7.03
N PRO A 11 -0.76 2.40 5.72
CA PRO A 11 -1.46 3.46 4.99
C PRO A 11 -2.98 3.36 5.10
N GLY A 12 -3.54 2.13 5.03
CA GLY A 12 -4.98 1.91 5.19
C GLY A 12 -5.49 2.39 6.55
N LEU A 13 -4.83 2.00 7.63
CA LEU A 13 -5.14 2.46 8.99
C LEU A 13 -5.06 3.97 9.10
N ASN A 14 -3.99 4.58 8.60
CA ASN A 14 -3.77 6.02 8.71
C ASN A 14 -4.84 6.83 7.97
N PHE A 15 -4.99 6.62 6.67
CA PHE A 15 -5.91 7.40 5.85
C PHE A 15 -7.38 7.16 6.21
N PHE A 16 -7.77 5.91 6.47
CA PHE A 16 -9.17 5.59 6.78
C PHE A 16 -9.57 6.11 8.17
N SER A 17 -8.65 6.12 9.13
CA SER A 17 -8.95 6.60 10.49
C SER A 17 -9.20 8.11 10.56
N ILE A 18 -8.67 8.87 9.61
CA ILE A 18 -8.92 10.31 9.49
C ILE A 18 -9.97 10.68 8.44
N ASN A 19 -10.68 9.67 7.89
CA ASN A 19 -11.70 9.79 6.84
C ASN A 19 -11.16 10.47 5.56
N LYS A 20 -9.97 10.04 5.11
CA LYS A 20 -9.30 10.53 3.90
C LYS A 20 -9.16 9.46 2.81
N GLU A 21 -9.97 8.40 2.86
CA GLU A 21 -10.07 7.38 1.80
C GLU A 21 -10.39 7.97 0.43
N ARG A 22 -11.23 9.01 0.37
CA ARG A 22 -11.53 9.73 -0.88
C ARG A 22 -10.29 10.39 -1.50
N LEU A 23 -9.34 10.84 -0.68
CA LEU A 23 -8.08 11.40 -1.18
C LEU A 23 -7.24 10.30 -1.82
N LEU A 24 -7.12 9.14 -1.17
CA LEU A 24 -6.45 7.97 -1.75
C LEU A 24 -7.06 7.60 -3.10
N PHE A 25 -8.38 7.48 -3.21
CA PHE A 25 -9.03 7.13 -4.47
C PHE A 25 -8.86 8.18 -5.57
N LYS A 26 -8.81 9.47 -5.22
CA LYS A 26 -8.51 10.55 -6.19
C LYS A 26 -7.08 10.47 -6.72
N VAL A 27 -6.12 10.03 -5.89
CA VAL A 27 -4.71 9.92 -6.28
C VAL A 27 -4.41 8.61 -7.00
N LEU A 28 -4.85 7.49 -6.46
CA LEU A 28 -4.46 6.14 -6.91
C LEU A 28 -5.55 5.42 -7.71
N GLY A 29 -6.79 5.90 -7.68
CA GLY A 29 -7.95 5.16 -8.17
C GLY A 29 -8.41 4.08 -7.18
N PRO A 30 -9.30 3.16 -7.60
CA PRO A 30 -9.72 2.02 -6.79
C PRO A 30 -8.54 1.15 -6.36
N LEU A 31 -8.61 0.63 -5.12
CA LEU A 31 -7.55 -0.14 -4.48
C LEU A 31 -7.93 -1.61 -4.33
N CYS A 32 -6.91 -2.42 -4.10
CA CYS A 32 -7.01 -3.76 -3.57
C CYS A 32 -6.28 -3.85 -2.23
N ILE A 33 -6.72 -4.76 -1.35
CA ILE A 33 -5.96 -5.18 -0.17
C ILE A 33 -6.05 -6.70 -0.03
N PRO A 34 -4.97 -7.39 0.41
CA PRO A 34 -5.05 -8.79 0.81
C PRO A 34 -6.01 -9.01 1.99
N MET A 35 -6.55 -10.22 2.11
CA MET A 35 -7.44 -10.60 3.21
C MET A 35 -6.76 -10.42 4.58
N SER A 36 -5.49 -10.82 4.71
CA SER A 36 -4.66 -10.60 5.90
C SER A 36 -4.54 -9.12 6.29
N VAL A 37 -4.46 -8.21 5.31
CA VAL A 37 -4.44 -6.76 5.54
C VAL A 37 -5.79 -6.25 6.02
N GLU A 38 -6.90 -6.74 5.43
CA GLU A 38 -8.24 -6.41 5.92
C GLU A 38 -8.41 -6.85 7.38
N GLU A 39 -8.06 -8.08 7.69
CA GLU A 39 -8.12 -8.65 9.04
C GLU A 39 -7.30 -7.82 10.04
N GLU A 40 -6.10 -7.39 9.64
CA GLU A 40 -5.27 -6.53 10.46
C GLU A 40 -5.92 -5.16 10.72
N ILE A 41 -6.44 -4.49 9.68
CA ILE A 41 -7.13 -3.20 9.82
C ILE A 41 -8.32 -3.36 10.77
N LEU A 42 -9.15 -4.39 10.57
CA LEU A 42 -10.33 -4.64 11.39
C LEU A 42 -9.96 -5.01 12.83
N ARG A 43 -8.89 -5.78 13.05
CA ARG A 43 -8.37 -6.11 14.37
C ARG A 43 -7.90 -4.87 15.10
N LYS A 44 -7.04 -4.06 14.48
CA LYS A 44 -6.53 -2.80 15.04
C LYS A 44 -7.66 -1.82 15.35
N ALA A 45 -8.66 -1.71 14.47
CA ALA A 45 -9.84 -0.88 14.70
C ALA A 45 -10.68 -1.31 15.92
N ARG A 46 -10.66 -2.60 16.29
CA ARG A 46 -11.30 -3.11 17.51
C ARG A 46 -10.46 -2.88 18.76
N THR A 47 -9.13 -3.00 18.64
CA THR A 47 -8.22 -2.97 19.81
C THR A 47 -7.69 -1.59 20.15
N ASP A 48 -7.66 -0.65 19.20
CA ASP A 48 -7.15 0.70 19.41
C ASP A 48 -8.17 1.72 18.87
N ARG A 49 -8.69 2.56 19.78
CA ARG A 49 -9.74 3.54 19.50
C ARG A 49 -9.32 4.54 18.41
N ARG A 50 -8.02 4.83 18.27
CA ARG A 50 -7.49 5.71 17.23
C ARG A 50 -7.84 5.22 15.82
N PHE A 51 -7.96 3.90 15.65
CA PHE A 51 -8.24 3.26 14.36
C PHE A 51 -9.70 2.83 14.15
N SER A 52 -10.59 3.13 15.10
CA SER A 52 -12.00 2.70 15.03
C SER A 52 -12.72 3.15 13.76
N ALA A 53 -12.42 4.35 13.25
CA ALA A 53 -12.97 4.87 12.00
C ALA A 53 -12.52 4.02 10.78
N ALA A 54 -11.28 3.52 10.75
CA ALA A 54 -10.82 2.66 9.66
C ALA A 54 -11.68 1.40 9.50
N GLY A 55 -12.03 0.74 10.60
CA GLY A 55 -12.91 -0.42 10.56
C GLY A 55 -14.32 -0.11 10.05
N THR A 56 -14.81 1.11 10.29
CA THR A 56 -16.11 1.56 9.75
C THR A 56 -16.03 1.83 8.24
N VAL A 57 -14.92 2.43 7.79
CA VAL A 57 -14.67 2.72 6.37
C VAL A 57 -14.56 1.41 5.57
N VAL A 58 -13.71 0.47 6.00
CA VAL A 58 -13.50 -0.82 5.31
C VAL A 58 -14.83 -1.57 5.11
N LYS A 59 -15.66 -1.67 6.16
CA LYS A 59 -16.97 -2.36 6.09
C LYS A 59 -17.99 -1.69 5.16
N LYS A 60 -17.83 -0.39 4.86
CA LYS A 60 -18.78 0.38 4.05
C LYS A 60 -18.32 0.56 2.61
N LEU A 61 -17.03 0.36 2.33
CA LEU A 61 -16.51 0.56 0.99
C LEU A 61 -16.97 -0.58 0.07
N PRO A 62 -17.61 -0.27 -1.07
CA PRO A 62 -17.98 -1.29 -2.04
C PRO A 62 -16.75 -1.77 -2.84
N ASP A 63 -16.85 -2.99 -3.38
CA ASP A 63 -15.83 -3.64 -4.21
C ASP A 63 -15.31 -2.80 -5.38
N LYS A 64 -16.12 -1.86 -5.89
CA LYS A 64 -15.69 -0.94 -6.96
C LYS A 64 -14.60 0.04 -6.52
N TYR A 65 -14.45 0.29 -5.22
CA TYR A 65 -13.41 1.17 -4.64
C TYR A 65 -12.34 0.41 -3.88
N LEU A 66 -12.71 -0.65 -3.14
CA LEU A 66 -11.78 -1.46 -2.37
C LEU A 66 -12.12 -2.93 -2.59
N LYS A 67 -11.26 -3.66 -3.29
CA LYS A 67 -11.43 -5.10 -3.51
C LYS A 67 -10.53 -5.88 -2.56
N ILE A 68 -11.09 -6.89 -1.89
CA ILE A 68 -10.31 -7.82 -1.08
C ILE A 68 -9.74 -8.91 -1.99
N LEU A 69 -8.45 -9.17 -1.87
CA LEU A 69 -7.76 -10.26 -2.56
C LEU A 69 -7.68 -11.46 -1.61
N PRO A 70 -8.20 -12.65 -2.00
CA PRO A 70 -8.11 -13.84 -1.18
C PRO A 70 -6.65 -14.26 -0.98
N ASP A 71 -6.28 -14.61 0.25
CA ASP A 71 -4.97 -15.20 0.57
C ASP A 71 -4.99 -16.74 0.46
N THR A 72 -5.89 -17.26 -0.37
CA THR A 72 -6.01 -18.70 -0.64
C THR A 72 -4.82 -19.18 -1.46
N ALA A 73 -4.28 -20.34 -1.10
CA ALA A 73 -3.19 -20.98 -1.83
C ALA A 73 -3.57 -21.18 -3.31
N THR A 74 -2.84 -20.51 -4.18
CA THR A 74 -2.79 -20.75 -5.62
C THR A 74 -1.33 -21.06 -5.97
N ASP A 75 -1.08 -21.80 -7.04
CA ASP A 75 0.28 -22.20 -7.40
C ASP A 75 1.20 -20.98 -7.55
N GLU A 76 0.69 -19.89 -8.14
CA GLU A 76 1.42 -18.65 -8.32
C GLU A 76 1.71 -17.96 -6.98
N LEU A 77 0.68 -17.82 -6.12
CA LEU A 77 0.84 -17.14 -4.84
C LEU A 77 1.77 -17.93 -3.89
N VAL A 78 1.64 -19.26 -3.86
CA VAL A 78 2.52 -20.16 -3.09
C VAL A 78 3.98 -19.95 -3.51
N GLN A 79 4.27 -20.06 -4.81
CA GLN A 79 5.64 -19.91 -5.32
C GLN A 79 6.25 -18.54 -4.99
N VAL A 80 5.44 -17.48 -5.03
CA VAL A 80 5.92 -16.13 -4.72
C VAL A 80 6.14 -15.94 -3.23
N VAL A 81 5.20 -16.37 -2.39
CA VAL A 81 5.33 -16.27 -0.93
C VAL A 81 6.54 -17.04 -0.45
N GLU A 82 6.71 -18.30 -0.86
CA GLU A 82 7.82 -19.14 -0.42
C GLU A 82 9.17 -18.56 -0.85
N ARG A 83 9.23 -18.00 -2.07
CA ARG A 83 10.43 -17.33 -2.57
C ARG A 83 10.78 -16.06 -1.77
N ILE A 84 9.77 -15.28 -1.39
CA ILE A 84 9.95 -14.02 -0.66
C ILE A 84 10.27 -14.28 0.82
N SER A 85 9.58 -15.23 1.46
CA SER A 85 9.71 -15.52 2.88
C SER A 85 10.86 -16.47 3.20
N GLY A 86 11.25 -17.34 2.25
CA GLY A 86 12.22 -18.41 2.47
C GLY A 86 11.68 -19.57 3.34
N THR A 87 10.36 -19.62 3.55
CA THR A 87 9.64 -20.64 4.33
C THR A 87 8.53 -21.23 3.49
N THR A 88 7.91 -22.34 3.92
CA THR A 88 6.73 -22.86 3.19
C THR A 88 5.54 -21.91 3.31
N PHE A 89 4.60 -21.99 2.37
CA PHE A 89 3.39 -21.16 2.38
C PHE A 89 2.57 -21.38 3.66
N HIS A 90 2.47 -22.63 4.11
CA HIS A 90 1.71 -22.98 5.30
C HIS A 90 2.36 -22.42 6.58
N GLU A 91 3.67 -22.61 6.74
CA GLU A 91 4.41 -22.00 7.86
C GLU A 91 4.29 -20.47 7.84
N ARG A 92 4.28 -19.86 6.65
CA ARG A 92 4.15 -18.40 6.55
C ARG A 92 2.79 -17.90 7.04
N LEU A 93 1.71 -18.62 6.75
CA LEU A 93 0.36 -18.27 7.23
C LEU A 93 0.24 -18.36 8.76
N ASP A 94 0.96 -19.28 9.38
CA ASP A 94 1.00 -19.43 10.84
C ASP A 94 1.81 -18.31 11.52
N MET A 95 2.73 -17.68 10.78
CA MET A 95 3.52 -16.55 11.25
C MET A 95 2.74 -15.23 11.11
N SER A 96 2.05 -14.82 12.17
CA SER A 96 1.31 -13.54 12.20
C SER A 96 2.17 -12.28 11.96
N ARG A 97 3.47 -12.36 12.19
CA ARG A 97 4.37 -11.20 12.03
C ARG A 97 4.65 -10.93 10.56
N ASP A 98 4.36 -9.70 10.13
CA ASP A 98 4.62 -9.15 8.78
C ASP A 98 3.89 -9.91 7.65
N LEU A 99 2.85 -10.69 8.00
CA LEU A 99 2.07 -11.48 7.04
C LEU A 99 1.35 -10.58 6.03
N GLY A 100 0.73 -9.50 6.50
CA GLY A 100 0.07 -8.51 5.66
C GLY A 100 1.02 -7.92 4.61
N GLU A 101 2.19 -7.43 5.03
CA GLU A 101 3.23 -6.93 4.10
C GLU A 101 3.63 -7.98 3.06
N THR A 102 3.84 -9.23 3.50
CA THR A 102 4.23 -10.32 2.60
C THR A 102 3.16 -10.59 1.56
N MET A 103 1.89 -10.66 1.96
CA MET A 103 0.78 -10.88 1.04
C MET A 103 0.59 -9.71 0.08
N VAL A 104 0.77 -8.46 0.55
CA VAL A 104 0.71 -7.27 -0.31
C VAL A 104 1.71 -7.37 -1.46
N ILE A 105 2.96 -7.70 -1.14
CA ILE A 105 4.02 -7.83 -2.13
C ILE A 105 3.78 -9.06 -3.00
N ALA A 106 3.39 -10.19 -2.42
CA ALA A 106 3.17 -11.42 -3.16
C ALA A 106 2.06 -11.28 -4.21
N HIS A 107 0.90 -10.74 -3.84
CA HIS A 107 -0.18 -10.45 -4.78
C HIS A 107 0.25 -9.48 -5.89
N ALA A 108 1.04 -8.47 -5.54
CA ALA A 108 1.54 -7.52 -6.53
C ALA A 108 2.51 -8.17 -7.52
N VAL A 109 3.41 -9.03 -7.03
CA VAL A 109 4.34 -9.76 -7.88
C VAL A 109 3.61 -10.76 -8.77
N VAL A 110 2.62 -11.50 -8.27
CA VAL A 110 1.78 -12.39 -9.09
C VAL A 110 1.13 -11.62 -10.23
N ALA A 111 0.53 -10.46 -9.94
CA ALA A 111 -0.07 -9.61 -10.96
C ALA A 111 0.97 -9.11 -11.99
N ALA A 112 2.16 -8.72 -11.53
CA ALA A 112 3.23 -8.27 -12.41
C ALA A 112 3.80 -9.40 -13.28
N GLU A 113 3.94 -10.62 -12.75
CA GLU A 113 4.34 -11.79 -13.53
C GLU A 113 3.31 -12.16 -14.60
N ALA A 114 2.03 -11.89 -14.35
CA ALA A 114 0.96 -12.01 -15.34
C ALA A 114 0.91 -10.87 -16.38
N GLY A 115 1.88 -9.95 -16.36
CA GLY A 115 2.00 -8.87 -17.35
C GLY A 115 1.38 -7.53 -16.95
N ALA A 116 0.86 -7.39 -15.71
CA ALA A 116 0.24 -6.15 -15.27
C ALA A 116 1.26 -5.13 -14.73
N ASP A 117 1.04 -3.85 -15.00
CA ASP A 117 1.72 -2.78 -14.29
C ASP A 117 0.95 -2.50 -13.00
N ILE A 118 1.60 -2.72 -11.87
CA ILE A 118 1.00 -2.67 -10.54
C ILE A 118 1.73 -1.64 -9.68
N THR A 119 0.96 -0.94 -8.84
CA THR A 119 1.48 -0.05 -7.82
C THR A 119 1.20 -0.62 -6.45
N VAL A 120 2.17 -0.57 -5.54
CA VAL A 120 2.03 -0.98 -4.15
C VAL A 120 2.17 0.25 -3.25
N LEU A 121 1.18 0.49 -2.39
CA LEU A 121 1.21 1.54 -1.37
C LEU A 121 1.69 0.93 -0.04
N ILE A 122 2.93 1.24 0.34
CA ILE A 122 3.60 0.71 1.53
C ILE A 122 4.54 1.76 2.15
N ASP A 123 4.43 1.95 3.47
CA ASP A 123 5.25 2.90 4.22
C ASP A 123 6.47 2.21 4.87
N GLU A 124 6.34 0.95 5.27
CA GLU A 124 7.37 0.22 6.01
C GLU A 124 8.62 -0.11 5.18
N ARG A 125 9.79 0.02 5.82
CA ARG A 125 11.10 -0.16 5.17
C ARG A 125 11.40 -1.63 4.83
N GLY A 126 10.90 -2.56 5.64
CA GLY A 126 11.07 -4.01 5.45
C GLY A 126 10.45 -4.47 4.13
N GLY A 127 9.16 -4.25 3.95
CA GLY A 127 8.45 -4.57 2.71
C GLY A 127 9.05 -3.88 1.48
N ARG A 128 9.54 -2.64 1.59
CA ARG A 128 10.22 -1.94 0.47
C ARG A 128 11.49 -2.64 0.00
N LYS A 129 12.27 -3.25 0.90
CA LYS A 129 13.48 -4.00 0.52
C LYS A 129 13.11 -5.25 -0.27
N ILE A 130 12.12 -5.99 0.21
CA ILE A 130 11.61 -7.19 -0.46
C ILE A 130 11.07 -6.84 -1.84
N ALA A 131 10.21 -5.82 -1.93
CA ALA A 131 9.66 -5.38 -3.20
C ALA A 131 10.74 -4.87 -4.17
N GLY A 132 11.80 -4.23 -3.67
CA GLY A 132 12.95 -3.83 -4.49
C GLY A 132 13.70 -5.03 -5.10
N ALA A 133 13.86 -6.13 -4.36
CA ALA A 133 14.43 -7.36 -4.89
C ALA A 133 13.56 -7.94 -6.03
N GLU A 134 12.23 -7.93 -5.84
CA GLU A 134 11.30 -8.43 -6.85
C GLU A 134 11.17 -7.50 -8.07
N GLN A 135 11.29 -6.18 -7.91
CA GLN A 135 11.44 -5.23 -9.02
C GLN A 135 12.64 -5.58 -9.89
N ASN A 136 13.80 -5.78 -9.29
CA ASN A 136 15.02 -6.13 -10.01
C ASN A 136 14.86 -7.48 -10.73
N ARG A 137 14.20 -8.46 -10.10
CA ARG A 137 13.91 -9.75 -10.73
C ARG A 137 13.00 -9.58 -11.95
N LEU A 138 11.91 -8.82 -11.84
CA LEU A 138 10.99 -8.54 -12.96
C LEU A 138 11.70 -7.84 -14.13
N VAL A 139 12.58 -6.86 -13.83
CA VAL A 139 13.40 -6.19 -14.86
C VAL A 139 14.29 -7.19 -15.60
N ARG A 140 14.95 -8.12 -14.89
CA ARG A 140 15.75 -9.18 -15.53
C ARG A 140 14.89 -10.09 -16.42
N LEU A 141 13.72 -10.53 -15.94
CA LEU A 141 12.80 -11.38 -16.70
C LEU A 141 12.33 -10.69 -17.98
N LYS A 142 12.03 -9.40 -17.90
CA LYS A 142 11.69 -8.57 -19.06
C LYS A 142 12.86 -8.46 -20.04
N GLY A 143 14.08 -8.28 -19.55
CA GLY A 143 15.30 -8.28 -20.36
C GLY A 143 15.59 -9.62 -21.06
N GLN A 144 15.08 -10.72 -20.52
CA GLN A 144 15.12 -12.06 -21.13
C GLN A 144 13.98 -12.31 -22.13
N GLY A 145 13.18 -11.28 -22.45
CA GLY A 145 12.06 -11.39 -23.38
C GLY A 145 10.79 -11.99 -22.79
N ARG A 146 10.71 -12.22 -21.46
CA ARG A 146 9.43 -12.65 -20.85
C ARG A 146 8.43 -11.49 -20.87
N ASN A 147 7.17 -11.82 -21.13
CA ASN A 147 6.06 -10.88 -21.03
C ASN A 147 5.65 -10.70 -19.56
N VAL A 148 6.36 -9.81 -18.84
CA VAL A 148 6.04 -9.41 -17.46
C VAL A 148 5.82 -7.90 -17.40
N GLY A 149 4.98 -7.46 -16.46
CA GLY A 149 4.71 -6.06 -16.17
C GLY A 149 5.72 -5.48 -15.17
N ASN A 150 5.39 -4.33 -14.61
CA ASN A 150 6.24 -3.61 -13.66
C ASN A 150 5.61 -3.53 -12.27
N LEU A 151 6.45 -3.63 -11.24
CA LEU A 151 6.09 -3.33 -9.85
C LEU A 151 6.57 -1.91 -9.53
N SER A 152 5.67 -1.02 -9.07
CA SER A 152 6.01 0.34 -8.63
C SER A 152 5.66 0.53 -7.16
N LEU A 153 6.49 1.23 -6.41
CA LEU A 153 6.26 1.51 -4.98
C LEU A 153 5.91 2.96 -4.76
N VAL A 154 4.84 3.20 -4.00
CA VAL A 154 4.45 4.51 -3.49
C VAL A 154 4.28 4.42 -1.99
N ASN A 155 4.45 5.54 -1.31
CA ASN A 155 4.26 5.67 0.14
C ASN A 155 3.34 6.87 0.41
N THR A 156 3.03 7.11 1.68
CA THR A 156 2.19 8.23 2.12
C THR A 156 2.72 9.57 1.60
N GLU A 157 4.04 9.79 1.62
CA GLU A 157 4.64 11.02 1.06
C GLU A 157 4.38 11.17 -0.44
N THR A 158 4.57 10.10 -1.23
CA THR A 158 4.28 10.11 -2.68
C THR A 158 2.81 10.37 -2.97
N VAL A 159 1.90 9.80 -2.19
CA VAL A 159 0.45 10.06 -2.30
C VAL A 159 0.15 11.54 -2.06
N LEU A 160 0.69 12.11 -0.98
CA LEU A 160 0.46 13.52 -0.63
C LEU A 160 1.08 14.48 -1.64
N LYS A 161 2.30 14.21 -2.14
CA LYS A 161 2.90 14.98 -3.25
C LYS A 161 2.00 14.97 -4.47
N THR A 162 1.52 13.79 -4.86
CA THR A 162 0.63 13.64 -6.01
C THR A 162 -0.70 14.37 -5.80
N ALA A 163 -1.24 14.33 -4.58
CA ALA A 163 -2.45 15.09 -4.23
C ALA A 163 -2.26 16.61 -4.39
N VAL A 164 -1.11 17.15 -4.00
CA VAL A 164 -0.77 18.57 -4.22
C VAL A 164 -0.65 18.86 -5.71
N THR A 165 0.14 18.08 -6.45
CA THR A 165 0.32 18.27 -7.90
C THR A 165 -1.00 18.20 -8.67
N ARG A 166 -1.93 17.34 -8.23
CA ARG A 166 -3.27 17.21 -8.83
C ARG A 166 -4.31 18.16 -8.25
N LYS A 167 -3.91 19.13 -7.41
CA LYS A 167 -4.80 20.15 -6.81
C LYS A 167 -5.93 19.55 -5.98
N HIS A 168 -5.69 18.41 -5.35
CA HIS A 168 -6.61 17.82 -4.36
C HIS A 168 -6.36 18.35 -2.94
N ILE A 169 -5.25 19.04 -2.75
CA ILE A 169 -4.90 19.81 -1.55
C ILE A 169 -4.65 21.25 -2.00
N ALA A 170 -5.32 22.20 -1.37
CA ALA A 170 -5.38 23.58 -1.83
C ALA A 170 -4.09 24.35 -1.52
N ASP A 171 -3.56 24.17 -0.31
CA ASP A 171 -2.42 24.94 0.18
C ASP A 171 -1.57 24.19 1.23
N LYS A 172 -0.45 24.81 1.60
CA LYS A 172 0.50 24.25 2.57
C LYS A 172 -0.12 24.04 3.94
N ALA A 173 -1.04 24.90 4.38
CA ALA A 173 -1.67 24.79 5.69
C ALA A 173 -2.59 23.55 5.74
N GLU A 174 -3.36 23.31 4.69
CA GLU A 174 -4.16 22.08 4.55
C GLU A 174 -3.27 20.84 4.57
N LEU A 175 -2.15 20.84 3.84
CA LEU A 175 -1.22 19.70 3.83
C LEU A 175 -0.60 19.47 5.20
N GLN A 176 -0.17 20.53 5.89
CA GLN A 176 0.43 20.43 7.22
C GLN A 176 -0.56 19.85 8.23
N GLU A 177 -1.80 20.31 8.22
CA GLU A 177 -2.84 19.80 9.11
C GLU A 177 -3.17 18.33 8.81
N LEU A 178 -3.28 17.98 7.52
CA LEU A 178 -3.47 16.59 7.10
C LEU A 178 -2.31 15.70 7.57
N TYR A 179 -1.07 16.12 7.34
CA TYR A 179 0.12 15.36 7.72
C TYR A 179 0.23 15.19 9.24
N ARG A 180 -0.07 16.26 10.00
CA ARG A 180 -0.09 16.22 11.47
C ARG A 180 -1.09 15.16 11.97
N ARG A 181 -2.27 15.07 11.36
CA ARG A 181 -3.28 14.06 11.70
C ARG A 181 -2.83 12.65 11.34
N LEU A 182 -2.21 12.45 10.17
CA LEU A 182 -1.64 11.16 9.77
C LEU A 182 -0.54 10.71 10.74
N ARG A 183 0.43 11.59 11.01
CA ARG A 183 1.54 11.30 11.93
C ARG A 183 1.08 11.10 13.37
N GLY A 184 -0.03 11.72 13.80
CA GLY A 184 -0.62 11.45 15.11
C GLY A 184 -1.13 10.02 15.30
N LEU A 185 -1.28 9.27 14.21
CA LEU A 185 -1.65 7.85 14.21
C LEU A 185 -0.46 6.90 14.02
N ASP A 186 0.63 7.41 13.46
CA ASP A 186 1.78 6.62 13.02
C ASP A 186 3.10 7.35 13.33
N ASP A 187 3.77 6.87 14.37
CA ASP A 187 5.08 7.37 14.78
C ASP A 187 6.21 7.02 13.79
N GLY A 188 5.95 6.12 12.84
CA GLY A 188 6.86 5.76 11.74
C GLY A 188 6.98 6.84 10.67
N LEU A 189 6.04 7.79 10.61
CA LEU A 189 6.12 8.93 9.71
C LEU A 189 7.12 9.97 10.23
N VAL A 190 8.11 10.30 9.40
CA VAL A 190 9.13 11.31 9.71
C VAL A 190 8.50 12.69 9.91
N PRO A 191 9.15 13.62 10.64
CA PRO A 191 8.70 15.01 10.71
C PRO A 191 8.48 15.61 9.31
N ILE A 192 7.44 16.43 9.14
CA ILE A 192 7.10 16.98 7.80
C ILE A 192 8.25 17.81 7.20
N GLY A 193 9.07 18.46 8.04
CA GLY A 193 10.23 19.23 7.61
C GLY A 193 11.32 18.37 6.96
N ASP A 194 11.37 17.08 7.28
CA ASP A 194 12.32 16.12 6.70
C ASP A 194 11.77 15.47 5.41
N THR A 195 10.58 15.89 4.98
CA THR A 195 9.94 15.43 3.73
C THR A 195 10.06 16.49 2.63
N GLY A 196 9.83 16.08 1.38
CA GLY A 196 9.72 17.01 0.25
C GLY A 196 8.38 17.74 0.14
N LEU A 197 7.47 17.62 1.12
CA LEU A 197 6.08 18.09 1.02
C LEU A 197 5.93 19.62 1.08
N LEU A 198 6.87 20.32 1.71
CA LEU A 198 6.82 21.79 1.85
C LEU A 198 7.72 22.51 0.84
N ALA A 199 8.46 21.76 0.03
CA ALA A 199 9.42 22.27 -0.94
C ALA A 199 8.75 23.19 -1.97
N ALA A 200 9.35 24.34 -2.26
CA ALA A 200 8.73 25.39 -3.07
C ALA A 200 8.30 24.89 -4.46
N ASN A 201 9.11 24.04 -5.09
CA ASN A 201 8.85 23.46 -6.41
C ASN A 201 7.56 22.64 -6.48
N LEU A 202 7.12 22.01 -5.38
CA LEU A 202 5.86 21.25 -5.35
C LEU A 202 4.62 22.16 -5.45
N TRP A 203 4.77 23.43 -5.08
CA TRP A 203 3.70 24.42 -4.99
C TRP A 203 3.78 25.50 -6.08
N GLN A 204 4.78 25.41 -6.95
CA GLN A 204 4.90 26.27 -8.12
C GLN A 204 3.85 25.82 -9.17
N ARG A 205 3.13 26.80 -9.71
CA ARG A 205 2.03 26.61 -10.67
C ARG A 205 2.54 26.48 -12.10
#